data_AF-A0A2T4KAG9-F1
#
_entry.id   AF-A0A2T4KAG9-F1
#
_cell.length_a   1.000
_cell.length_b   1.000
_cell.length_c   1.000
_cell.angle_alpha   90.00
_cell.angle_beta   90.00
_cell.angle_gamma   90.00
#
_symmetry.space_group_name_H-M   'P 1'
#
loop_
_entity.id
_entity.type
_entity.pdbx_description
1 polymer ?
#
loop_
_entity_poly.entity_id
_entity_poly.type
_entity_poly.pdbx_seq_one_letter_code
_entity_poly.pdbx_strand_id
1 'polypeptide(L)'
;MLYTITSTLPPVHGGRTKALLYRIKFLEEKLNEPSTILTTNYNANYKNVYKIFRRKGFITDNLKLDNMYDWLANYKLLEEPTTPSFVDKVAIKSKIKVLGLKAERHGDDVSYYKAKTMSVIHIFEPTRILSNSYAVFILKDET
;
A
#
# COMPACT_ATOMS: atom_id res chain seq x y z
N MET A 1 -9.93 -18.84 -8.23
CA MET A 1 -9.22 -17.67 -7.62
C MET A 1 -9.62 -17.51 -6.16
N LEU A 2 -8.67 -17.59 -5.23
CA LEU A 2 -8.89 -17.44 -3.79
C LEU A 2 -8.54 -16.01 -3.33
N TYR A 3 -9.31 -15.46 -2.39
CA TYR A 3 -9.06 -14.12 -1.85
C TYR A 3 -8.80 -14.16 -0.35
N THR A 4 -7.76 -13.45 0.08
CA THR A 4 -7.42 -13.26 1.49
C THR A 4 -7.30 -11.78 1.80
N ILE A 5 -7.92 -11.31 2.86
CA ILE A 5 -7.89 -9.90 3.28
C ILE A 5 -7.04 -9.79 4.54
N THR A 6 -6.12 -8.84 4.59
CA THR A 6 -5.35 -8.49 5.79
C THR A 6 -5.21 -6.98 5.91
N SER A 7 -5.23 -6.46 7.14
CA SER A 7 -5.08 -5.02 7.35
C SER A 7 -3.69 -4.54 6.98
N THR A 8 -2.64 -5.26 7.38
CA THR A 8 -1.24 -4.90 7.11
C THR A 8 -0.44 -6.12 6.64
N LEU A 9 0.62 -5.86 5.87
CA LEU A 9 1.53 -6.90 5.40
C LEU A 9 3.01 -6.43 5.51
N PRO A 10 3.61 -6.44 6.70
CA PRO A 10 4.94 -5.85 6.90
C PRO A 10 6.09 -6.75 6.36
N PRO A 11 7.21 -6.16 5.89
CA PRO A 11 8.36 -6.92 5.36
C PRO A 11 9.06 -7.76 6.44
N VAL A 12 9.18 -7.21 7.65
CA VAL A 12 9.57 -7.95 8.86
C VAL A 12 8.28 -8.36 9.56
N HIS A 13 8.08 -9.66 9.69
CA HIS A 13 6.81 -10.19 10.17
C HIS A 13 6.97 -11.25 11.26
N GLY A 14 6.08 -11.17 12.25
CA GLY A 14 5.92 -12.18 13.31
C GLY A 14 5.02 -13.35 12.89
N GLY A 15 4.65 -14.19 13.86
CA GLY A 15 3.97 -15.48 13.62
C GLY A 15 2.66 -15.40 12.81
N ARG A 16 1.86 -14.34 12.99
CA ARG A 16 0.55 -14.19 12.31
C ARG A 16 0.68 -14.06 10.80
N THR A 17 1.49 -13.12 10.33
CA THR A 17 1.72 -12.93 8.89
C THR A 17 2.46 -14.12 8.29
N LYS A 18 3.42 -14.72 9.02
CA LYS A 18 4.07 -15.95 8.57
C LYS A 18 3.02 -17.05 8.34
N ALA A 19 2.19 -17.36 9.33
CA ALA A 19 1.14 -18.36 9.22
C ALA A 19 0.16 -18.09 8.07
N LEU A 20 -0.18 -16.82 7.84
CA LEU A 20 -1.02 -16.40 6.70
C LEU A 20 -0.38 -16.76 5.36
N LEU A 21 0.88 -16.36 5.13
CA LEU A 21 1.59 -16.62 3.88
C LEU A 21 1.78 -18.12 3.64
N TYR A 22 2.15 -18.88 4.67
CA TYR A 22 2.26 -20.34 4.57
C TYR A 22 0.92 -20.99 4.21
N ARG A 23 -0.18 -20.55 4.81
CA ARG A 23 -1.51 -21.09 4.51
C ARG A 23 -1.90 -20.82 3.07
N ILE A 24 -1.68 -19.61 2.58
CA ILE A 24 -2.01 -19.24 1.20
C ILE A 24 -1.17 -20.07 0.21
N LYS A 25 0.15 -20.11 0.41
CA LYS A 25 1.05 -20.90 -0.43
C LYS A 25 0.64 -22.37 -0.47
N PHE A 26 0.35 -22.94 0.70
CA PHE A 26 -0.13 -24.32 0.80
C PHE A 26 -1.44 -24.53 0.02
N LEU A 27 -2.40 -23.61 0.13
CA LEU A 27 -3.67 -23.71 -0.60
C LEU A 27 -3.46 -23.58 -2.11
N GLU A 28 -2.63 -22.66 -2.58
CA GLU A 28 -2.30 -22.54 -4.01
C GLU A 28 -1.67 -23.84 -4.55
N GLU A 29 -0.69 -24.39 -3.83
CA GLU A 29 0.03 -25.61 -4.24
C GLU A 29 -0.87 -26.85 -4.23
N LYS A 30 -1.85 -26.92 -3.31
CA LYS A 30 -2.73 -28.09 -3.18
C LYS A 30 -3.99 -28.02 -4.02
N LEU A 31 -4.55 -26.82 -4.21
CA LEU A 31 -5.77 -26.62 -4.98
C LEU A 31 -5.48 -26.26 -6.44
N ASN A 32 -4.23 -25.95 -6.77
CA ASN A 32 -3.81 -25.48 -8.10
C ASN A 32 -4.63 -24.26 -8.58
N GLU A 33 -4.99 -23.39 -7.63
CA GLU A 33 -5.82 -22.21 -7.86
C GLU A 33 -5.02 -20.95 -7.49
N PRO A 34 -5.03 -19.89 -8.31
CA PRO A 34 -4.34 -18.65 -7.99
C PRO A 34 -4.99 -17.95 -6.80
N SER A 35 -4.18 -17.30 -5.96
CA SER A 35 -4.63 -16.50 -4.83
C SER A 35 -4.34 -15.02 -4.99
N THR A 36 -5.13 -14.19 -4.30
CA THR A 36 -4.92 -12.75 -4.18
C THR A 36 -4.96 -12.33 -2.71
N ILE A 37 -3.95 -11.59 -2.24
CA ILE A 37 -4.00 -10.91 -0.94
C ILE A 37 -4.40 -9.45 -1.15
N LEU A 38 -5.49 -9.05 -0.51
CA LEU A 38 -5.97 -7.67 -0.42
C LEU A 38 -5.47 -7.04 0.88
N THR A 39 -4.77 -5.92 0.77
CA THR A 39 -4.29 -5.13 1.91
C THR A 39 -5.09 -3.84 2.08
N THR A 40 -5.46 -3.49 3.32
CA THR A 40 -6.35 -2.32 3.57
C THR A 40 -5.67 -1.13 4.23
N ASN A 41 -4.40 -1.23 4.66
CA ASN A 41 -3.60 -0.07 5.07
C ASN A 41 -2.80 0.50 3.89
N TYR A 42 -2.32 1.73 4.01
CA TYR A 42 -1.43 2.35 3.03
C TYR A 42 0.03 2.12 3.42
N ASN A 43 0.81 1.62 2.48
CA ASN A 43 2.26 1.54 2.59
C ASN A 43 2.87 1.70 1.19
N ALA A 44 3.49 2.86 0.92
CA ALA A 44 4.09 3.13 -0.39
C ALA A 44 5.21 2.14 -0.76
N ASN A 45 5.83 1.50 0.24
CA ASN A 45 6.89 0.51 0.03
C ASN A 45 6.34 -0.90 -0.28
N TYR A 46 5.04 -1.06 -0.54
CA TYR A 46 4.44 -2.39 -0.72
C TYR A 46 5.06 -3.19 -1.87
N LYS A 47 5.41 -2.55 -2.98
CA LYS A 47 6.11 -3.22 -4.09
C LYS A 47 7.43 -3.87 -3.66
N ASN A 48 8.19 -3.24 -2.76
CA ASN A 48 9.40 -3.85 -2.20
C ASN A 48 9.08 -5.02 -1.25
N VAL A 49 8.05 -4.88 -0.40
CA VAL A 49 7.57 -5.97 0.46
C VAL A 49 7.25 -7.20 -0.38
N TYR A 50 6.51 -7.02 -1.47
CA TYR A 50 6.09 -8.09 -2.37
C TYR A 50 7.31 -8.78 -2.99
N LYS A 51 8.30 -7.99 -3.46
CA LYS A 51 9.59 -8.51 -3.96
C LYS A 51 10.35 -9.31 -2.90
N ILE A 52 10.41 -8.82 -1.66
CA ILE A 52 11.06 -9.53 -0.54
C ILE A 52 10.40 -10.89 -0.31
N PHE A 53 9.06 -10.95 -0.33
CA PHE A 53 8.31 -12.18 -0.10
C PHE A 53 8.52 -13.21 -1.21
N ARG A 54 8.49 -12.78 -2.48
CA ARG A 54 8.80 -13.65 -3.62
C ARG A 54 10.21 -14.21 -3.51
N ARG A 55 11.21 -13.35 -3.32
CA ARG A 55 12.62 -13.77 -3.21
C ARG A 55 12.88 -14.71 -2.04
N LYS A 56 12.19 -14.54 -0.92
CA LYS A 56 12.30 -15.43 0.25
C LYS A 56 11.47 -16.72 0.11
N GLY A 57 10.72 -16.89 -0.98
CA GLY A 57 9.90 -18.07 -1.23
C GLY A 57 8.68 -18.19 -0.31
N PHE A 58 8.26 -17.09 0.34
CA PHE A 58 7.07 -17.10 1.21
C PHE A 58 5.76 -17.13 0.43
N ILE A 59 5.80 -16.75 -0.84
CA ILE A 59 4.65 -16.69 -1.75
C ILE A 59 5.02 -17.33 -3.08
N THR A 60 4.03 -17.79 -3.83
CA THR A 60 4.22 -18.30 -5.19
C THR A 60 4.32 -17.15 -6.20
N ASP A 61 4.75 -17.45 -7.42
CA ASP A 61 4.74 -16.49 -8.52
C ASP A 61 3.32 -16.15 -9.01
N ASN A 62 2.37 -17.06 -8.79
CA ASN A 62 0.97 -16.90 -9.15
C ASN A 62 0.21 -16.00 -8.17
N LEU A 63 0.75 -15.79 -6.97
CA LEU A 63 0.12 -14.94 -5.96
C LEU A 63 0.08 -13.48 -6.42
N LYS A 64 -1.14 -12.93 -6.46
CA LYS A 64 -1.40 -11.51 -6.65
C LYS A 64 -1.47 -10.78 -5.31
N LEU A 65 -0.98 -9.54 -5.30
CA LEU A 65 -0.98 -8.67 -4.13
C LEU A 65 -1.57 -7.34 -4.56
N ASP A 66 -2.72 -7.01 -3.97
CA ASP A 66 -3.46 -5.79 -4.28
C ASP A 66 -3.61 -4.95 -3.01
N ASN A 67 -3.47 -3.65 -3.17
CA ASN A 67 -3.69 -2.68 -2.10
C ASN A 67 -4.94 -1.86 -2.41
N MET A 68 -5.83 -1.78 -1.41
CA MET A 68 -7.09 -1.05 -1.54
C MET A 68 -6.86 0.39 -1.99
N TYR A 69 -5.87 1.08 -1.41
CA TYR A 69 -5.61 2.49 -1.72
C TYR A 69 -4.96 2.69 -3.08
N ASP A 70 -4.07 1.78 -3.49
CA ASP A 70 -3.50 1.83 -4.83
C ASP A 70 -4.58 1.59 -5.89
N TRP A 71 -5.47 0.61 -5.67
CA TRP A 71 -6.63 0.36 -6.54
C TRP A 71 -7.53 1.59 -6.68
N LEU A 72 -7.88 2.24 -5.56
CA LEU A 72 -8.70 3.46 -5.55
C LEU A 72 -8.06 4.62 -6.29
N ALA A 73 -6.73 4.68 -6.31
CA ALA A 73 -5.97 5.68 -7.05
C ALA A 73 -5.65 5.24 -8.49
N ASN A 74 -6.33 4.22 -9.01
CA ASN A 74 -6.09 3.63 -10.33
C ASN A 74 -4.62 3.20 -10.51
N TYR A 75 -4.06 2.58 -9.47
CA TYR A 75 -2.70 2.04 -9.39
C TYR A 75 -1.58 3.06 -9.63
N LYS A 76 -1.82 4.32 -9.22
CA LYS A 76 -0.87 5.43 -9.37
C LYS A 76 -0.09 5.78 -8.09
N LEU A 77 -0.28 5.06 -6.98
CA LEU A 77 0.34 5.42 -5.69
C LEU A 77 1.59 4.60 -5.37
N LEU A 78 1.60 3.31 -5.71
CA LEU A 78 2.75 2.46 -5.38
C LEU A 78 3.81 2.55 -6.48
N GLU A 79 4.98 3.09 -6.14
CA GLU A 79 6.14 3.13 -7.03
C GLU A 79 7.05 1.92 -6.82
N GLU A 80 7.68 1.45 -7.89
CA GLU A 80 8.74 0.44 -7.77
C GLU A 80 9.97 1.10 -7.12
N PRO A 81 10.58 0.49 -6.10
CA PRO A 81 11.80 1.05 -5.51
C PRO A 81 12.91 1.08 -6.56
N THR A 82 13.56 2.23 -6.72
CA THR A 82 14.72 2.41 -7.61
C THR A 82 15.95 1.62 -7.15
N THR A 83 16.06 1.36 -5.84
CA THR A 83 17.07 0.48 -5.25
C THR A 83 16.43 -0.54 -4.31
N PRO A 84 16.74 -1.85 -4.41
CA PRO A 84 16.22 -2.86 -3.49
C PRO A 84 16.88 -2.71 -2.12
N SER A 85 16.34 -1.84 -1.28
CA SER A 85 16.80 -1.72 0.11
C SER A 85 16.09 -2.74 1.01
N PHE A 86 16.88 -3.44 1.81
CA PHE A 86 16.44 -4.31 2.90
C PHE A 86 16.33 -3.57 4.24
N VAL A 87 16.86 -2.35 4.30
CA VAL A 87 16.95 -1.49 5.48
C VAL A 87 16.33 -0.14 5.12
N ASP A 88 15.24 0.17 5.81
CA ASP A 88 14.63 1.49 5.92
C ASP A 88 13.92 2.13 4.71
N LYS A 89 12.70 2.57 5.04
CA LYS A 89 12.09 3.86 4.70
C LYS A 89 12.71 4.60 3.52
N VAL A 90 12.38 4.15 2.31
CA VAL A 90 12.49 5.06 1.16
C VAL A 90 11.36 6.07 1.33
N ALA A 91 11.71 7.31 1.66
CA ALA A 91 10.77 8.42 1.62
C ALA A 91 10.35 8.62 0.15
N ILE A 92 9.20 8.07 -0.22
CA ILE A 92 8.63 8.25 -1.56
C ILE A 92 7.97 9.64 -1.55
N LYS A 93 8.61 10.61 -2.22
CA LYS A 93 8.04 11.93 -2.45
C LYS A 93 7.02 11.82 -3.56
N SER A 94 5.73 12.04 -3.25
CA SER A 94 4.69 12.05 -4.26
C SER A 94 4.89 13.25 -5.20
N LYS A 95 4.95 12.99 -6.52
CA LYS A 95 5.05 14.04 -7.54
C LYS A 95 3.70 14.71 -7.86
N ILE A 96 2.62 14.28 -7.22
CA ILE A 96 1.26 14.70 -7.57
C ILE A 96 1.01 16.12 -7.02
N LYS A 97 0.71 17.06 -7.91
CA LYS A 97 0.13 18.37 -7.56
C LYS A 97 -1.34 18.37 -8.00
N VAL A 98 -2.27 18.60 -7.07
CA VAL A 98 -3.70 18.67 -7.38
C VAL A 98 -4.08 20.11 -7.74
N LEU A 99 -4.50 20.33 -8.99
CA LEU A 99 -4.89 21.64 -9.48
C LEU A 99 -6.13 22.16 -8.72
N GLY A 100 -6.10 23.45 -8.31
CA GLY A 100 -7.22 24.08 -7.61
C GLY A 100 -7.27 23.83 -6.09
N LEU A 101 -6.31 23.09 -5.54
CA LEU A 101 -6.15 22.92 -4.09
C LEU A 101 -4.86 23.58 -3.59
N LYS A 102 -4.92 24.20 -2.42
CA LYS A 102 -3.73 24.68 -1.72
C LYS A 102 -3.12 23.53 -0.94
N ALA A 103 -1.83 23.28 -1.11
CA ALA A 103 -1.08 22.31 -0.35
C ALA A 103 -0.43 22.98 0.87
N GLU A 104 -0.64 22.43 2.07
CA GLU A 104 0.08 22.82 3.28
C GLU A 104 0.88 21.62 3.79
N ARG A 105 2.13 21.87 4.17
CA ARG A 105 3.05 20.83 4.65
C ARG A 105 3.20 20.92 6.16
N HIS A 106 2.96 19.82 6.85
CA HIS A 106 3.19 19.64 8.28
C HIS A 106 4.14 18.47 8.49
N GLY A 107 5.45 18.75 8.57
CA GLY A 107 6.47 17.70 8.61
C GLY A 107 6.52 16.90 7.31
N ASP A 108 6.23 15.61 7.38
CA ASP A 108 6.15 14.71 6.22
C ASP A 108 4.73 14.64 5.63
N ASP A 109 3.79 15.39 6.19
CA ASP A 109 2.38 15.32 5.79
C ASP A 109 2.05 16.46 4.85
N VAL A 110 1.42 16.17 3.72
CA VAL A 110 0.90 17.18 2.80
C VAL A 110 -0.62 17.14 2.84
N SER A 111 -1.23 18.24 3.28
CA SER A 111 -2.68 18.41 3.33
C SER A 111 -3.12 19.32 2.18
N TYR A 112 -4.12 18.91 1.39
CA TYR A 112 -4.70 19.77 0.35
C TYR A 112 -6.05 20.33 0.79
N TYR A 113 -6.35 21.59 0.42
CA TYR A 113 -7.58 22.30 0.79
C TYR A 113 -8.24 23.03 -0.39
N LYS A 114 -9.59 23.00 -0.46
CA LYS A 114 -10.41 23.80 -1.38
C LYS A 114 -11.23 24.84 -0.60
N ALA A 115 -10.86 26.12 -0.71
CA ALA A 115 -11.63 27.29 -0.24
C ALA A 115 -12.39 27.14 1.11
N LYS A 116 -11.71 27.20 2.27
CA LYS A 116 -12.25 27.23 3.66
C LYS A 116 -13.24 26.11 4.08
N THR A 117 -13.82 25.35 3.17
CA THR A 117 -14.51 24.09 3.39
C THR A 117 -13.46 22.97 3.39
N MET A 118 -13.34 22.26 4.50
CA MET A 118 -12.41 21.14 4.66
C MET A 118 -12.70 20.02 3.64
N SER A 119 -12.02 20.04 2.51
CA SER A 119 -11.75 18.82 1.74
C SER A 119 -10.34 18.39 2.10
N VAL A 120 -10.12 17.93 3.33
CA VAL A 120 -8.76 17.63 3.81
C VAL A 120 -8.25 16.40 3.11
N ILE A 121 -7.34 16.58 2.15
CA ILE A 121 -6.59 15.49 1.54
C ILE A 121 -5.28 15.36 2.28
N HIS A 122 -5.22 14.52 3.31
CA HIS A 122 -3.96 14.08 3.90
C HIS A 122 -3.29 13.08 2.94
N ILE A 123 -2.32 13.57 2.17
CA ILE A 123 -1.31 12.74 1.53
C ILE A 123 -0.11 12.74 2.48
N PHE A 124 -0.07 11.80 3.42
CA PHE A 124 1.14 11.55 4.21
C PHE A 124 2.26 11.09 3.26
N GLU A 125 3.39 11.79 3.20
CA GLU A 125 4.63 11.15 2.72
C GLU A 125 4.96 10.08 3.77
N PRO A 126 4.98 8.79 3.41
CA PRO A 126 4.99 7.71 4.40
C PRO A 126 6.41 7.52 4.93
N THR A 127 6.81 8.34 5.89
CA THR A 127 8.09 8.21 6.61
C THR A 127 7.95 7.56 7.98
N ARG A 128 6.73 7.27 8.46
CA ARG A 128 6.53 6.66 9.79
C ARG A 128 5.65 5.41 9.79
N ILE A 129 6.26 4.39 10.41
CA ILE A 129 5.85 3.01 10.67
C ILE A 129 4.69 2.90 11.69
N LEU A 130 3.98 3.99 12.02
CA LEU A 130 3.01 3.99 13.11
C LEU A 130 1.57 3.98 12.60
N SER A 131 0.97 2.78 12.68
CA SER A 131 -0.42 2.43 13.02
C SER A 131 -1.65 3.18 12.47
N ASN A 132 -1.55 4.32 11.80
CA ASN A 132 -2.72 5.04 11.28
C ASN A 132 -2.48 5.43 9.81
N SER A 133 -2.85 4.53 8.90
CA SER A 133 -2.86 4.83 7.47
C SER A 133 -4.24 5.34 7.05
N TYR A 134 -4.39 6.65 6.91
CA TYR A 134 -5.58 7.25 6.28
C TYR A 134 -5.32 7.39 4.79
N ALA A 135 -6.30 7.04 3.96
CA ALA A 135 -6.35 7.60 2.61
C ALA A 135 -7.59 8.45 2.46
N VAL A 136 -7.42 9.51 1.68
CA VAL A 136 -8.46 10.45 1.37
C VAL A 136 -9.01 10.16 -0.01
N PHE A 137 -10.32 10.10 -0.08
CA PHE A 137 -11.09 9.95 -1.30
C PHE A 137 -11.56 11.33 -1.73
N ILE A 138 -11.27 11.70 -2.97
CA ILE A 138 -11.92 12.83 -3.62
C ILE A 138 -13.15 12.27 -4.32
N LEU A 139 -14.34 12.54 -3.78
CA LEU A 139 -15.56 12.38 -4.56
C LEU A 139 -15.55 13.46 -5.64
N LYS A 140 -15.57 13.04 -6.90
CA LYS A 140 -15.81 13.94 -8.02
C LYS A 140 -17.27 14.38 -7.91
N ASP A 141 -17.51 15.68 -7.76
CA ASP A 141 -18.84 16.24 -7.95
C ASP A 141 -19.19 16.03 -9.43
N GLU A 142 -20.18 15.18 -9.70
CA GLU A 142 -20.78 15.08 -11.02
C GLU A 142 -21.77 16.23 -11.16
N THR A 143 -21.29 17.36 -11.68
CA THR A 143 -22.12 18.39 -12.30
C THR A 143 -22.06 18.28 -13.81
#